data_AF-A0A3R7NEA8-F1
#
_entry.id   AF-A0A3R7NEA8-F1
#
_cell.length_a   1.000
_cell.length_b   1.000
_cell.length_c   1.000
_cell.angle_alpha   90.00
_cell.angle_beta   90.00
_cell.angle_gamma   90.00
#
_symmetry.space_group_name_H-M   'P 1'
#
loop_
_entity.id
_entity.type
_entity.pdbx_description
1 polymer ?
#
loop_
_entity_poly.entity_id
_entity_poly.type
_entity_poly.pdbx_seq_one_letter_code
_entity_poly.pdbx_strand_id
1 'polypeptide(L)'
;MLRLRRFNAAAAAGTVQRRGVEGGGQPQAPRQSAGALHSLYRRLRKEGEDRQMMERALSTRPLEANVRLGLRLLHYHTMLVNLDREARELALWRLLRRFRLAMARRYFAWRIFSLRLLLRSTAAISDALVYSFFLAICFTLYQMYRVCRIGVTRAEERYQTLSIPIKQTFDALEQAQERRKALRREIEQDMLQQR
;
A
#
# COMPACT_ATOMS: atom_id res chain seq x y z
N MET A 1 -14.05 -14.60 -82.53
CA MET A 1 -15.05 -13.55 -82.25
C MET A 1 -15.01 -13.17 -80.76
N LEU A 2 -14.82 -11.86 -80.49
CA LEU A 2 -15.33 -11.01 -79.38
C LEU A 2 -15.27 -11.55 -77.92
N ARG A 3 -14.33 -11.11 -77.06
CA ARG A 3 -14.37 -9.91 -76.15
C ARG A 3 -15.70 -9.72 -75.38
N LEU A 4 -15.65 -9.74 -74.03
CA LEU A 4 -16.02 -8.59 -73.15
C LEU A 4 -15.95 -8.86 -71.62
N ARG A 5 -15.19 -7.98 -70.95
CA ARG A 5 -15.31 -7.35 -69.59
C ARG A 5 -15.53 -8.24 -68.35
N ARG A 6 -14.58 -8.28 -67.40
CA ARG A 6 -14.31 -7.31 -66.28
C ARG A 6 -15.48 -7.15 -65.30
N PHE A 7 -15.27 -7.51 -64.02
CA PHE A 7 -15.18 -6.55 -62.89
C PHE A 7 -14.59 -7.21 -61.62
N ASN A 8 -13.85 -6.39 -60.88
CA ASN A 8 -13.06 -6.69 -59.68
C ASN A 8 -13.90 -6.94 -58.41
N ALA A 9 -13.37 -7.73 -57.47
CA ALA A 9 -13.43 -7.41 -56.04
C ALA A 9 -12.25 -8.04 -55.30
N ALA A 10 -11.52 -7.18 -54.59
CA ALA A 10 -10.34 -7.48 -53.82
C ALA A 10 -10.65 -8.26 -52.53
N ALA A 11 -9.77 -9.18 -52.14
CA ALA A 11 -9.56 -9.51 -50.73
C ALA A 11 -8.06 -9.78 -50.52
N ALA A 12 -7.45 -8.87 -49.78
CA ALA A 12 -6.02 -8.73 -49.59
C ALA A 12 -5.38 -9.95 -48.92
N ALA A 13 -4.21 -10.33 -49.46
CA ALA A 13 -3.18 -11.06 -48.75
C ALA A 13 -2.76 -10.28 -47.49
N GLY A 14 -2.55 -11.00 -46.38
CA GLY A 14 -2.18 -10.40 -45.10
C GLY A 14 -1.67 -11.41 -44.07
N THR A 15 -0.59 -12.10 -44.42
CA THR A 15 0.50 -12.53 -43.51
C THR A 15 0.14 -13.34 -42.26
N VAL A 16 0.16 -14.67 -42.40
CA VAL A 16 0.51 -15.59 -41.30
C VAL A 16 2.00 -15.40 -41.01
N GLN A 17 2.33 -14.62 -39.99
CA GLN A 17 3.70 -14.38 -39.56
C GLN A 17 4.17 -15.55 -38.68
N ARG A 18 4.56 -16.66 -39.33
CA ARG A 18 5.53 -17.60 -38.76
C ARG A 18 6.87 -16.88 -38.71
N ARG A 19 7.37 -16.56 -37.53
CA ARG A 19 8.76 -16.12 -37.33
C ARG A 19 9.38 -16.99 -36.25
N GLY A 20 10.09 -18.03 -36.66
CA GLY A 20 11.15 -18.60 -35.82
C GLY A 20 12.36 -17.68 -35.86
N VAL A 21 13.12 -17.64 -34.78
CA VAL A 21 14.58 -17.39 -34.75
C VAL A 21 15.12 -17.97 -33.43
N GLU A 22 16.13 -18.82 -33.55
CA GLU A 22 17.03 -19.30 -32.51
C GLU A 22 17.91 -18.17 -31.94
N GLY A 23 18.37 -18.34 -30.69
CA GLY A 23 19.66 -17.84 -30.23
C GLY A 23 19.73 -16.38 -29.75
N GLY A 24 20.19 -16.21 -28.50
CA GLY A 24 20.72 -14.93 -27.99
C GLY A 24 20.04 -14.45 -26.72
N GLY A 25 20.75 -14.52 -25.60
CA GLY A 25 20.25 -14.09 -24.29
C GLY A 25 20.14 -12.57 -24.10
N GLN A 26 19.43 -12.23 -23.02
CA GLN A 26 19.44 -10.95 -22.27
C GLN A 26 18.54 -9.78 -22.76
N PRO A 27 18.12 -8.85 -21.87
CA PRO A 27 16.81 -8.87 -21.23
C PRO A 27 15.92 -7.68 -21.66
N GLN A 28 14.89 -7.93 -22.48
CA GLN A 28 13.91 -6.91 -22.92
C GLN A 28 12.50 -7.09 -22.31
N ALA A 29 12.41 -7.73 -21.15
CA ALA A 29 11.15 -8.12 -20.53
C ALA A 29 10.21 -6.99 -20.01
N PRO A 30 10.67 -5.78 -19.58
CA PRO A 30 9.76 -4.84 -18.92
C PRO A 30 8.90 -3.99 -19.87
N ARG A 31 9.41 -3.63 -21.05
CA ARG A 31 8.65 -2.77 -22.00
C ARG A 31 7.57 -3.53 -22.76
N GLN A 32 7.84 -4.79 -23.13
CA GLN A 32 6.85 -5.65 -23.80
C GLN A 32 5.73 -6.07 -22.84
N SER A 33 6.06 -6.34 -21.57
CA SER A 33 5.07 -6.68 -20.54
C SER A 33 4.18 -5.48 -20.17
N ALA A 34 4.74 -4.27 -20.10
CA ALA A 34 3.96 -3.04 -19.90
C ALA A 34 2.98 -2.77 -21.06
N GLY A 35 3.41 -2.97 -22.31
CA GLY A 35 2.54 -2.86 -23.48
C GLY A 35 1.43 -3.92 -23.51
N ALA A 36 1.76 -5.17 -23.17
CA ALA A 36 0.79 -6.25 -23.04
C ALA A 36 -0.26 -5.95 -21.96
N LEU A 37 0.17 -5.42 -20.81
CA LEU A 37 -0.74 -4.99 -19.74
C LEU A 37 -1.64 -3.85 -20.13
N HIS A 38 -1.11 -2.83 -20.83
CA HIS A 38 -1.92 -1.70 -21.27
C HIS A 38 -2.99 -2.16 -22.28
N SER A 39 -2.64 -3.10 -23.14
CA SER A 39 -3.60 -3.72 -24.08
C SER A 39 -4.65 -4.57 -23.36
N LEU A 40 -4.27 -5.35 -22.35
CA LEU A 40 -5.19 -6.13 -21.52
C LEU A 40 -6.11 -5.22 -20.71
N TYR A 41 -5.55 -4.18 -20.13
CA TYR A 41 -6.26 -3.15 -19.37
C TYR A 41 -7.33 -2.47 -20.23
N ARG A 42 -6.96 -2.09 -21.46
CA ARG A 42 -7.91 -1.50 -22.42
C ARG A 42 -9.04 -2.46 -22.79
N ARG A 43 -8.76 -3.76 -22.90
CA ARG A 43 -9.78 -4.79 -23.20
C ARG A 43 -10.72 -4.99 -22.00
N LEU A 44 -10.18 -5.15 -20.81
CA LEU A 44 -10.95 -5.27 -19.56
C LEU A 44 -11.85 -4.06 -19.31
N ARG A 45 -11.36 -2.85 -19.62
CA ARG A 45 -12.16 -1.62 -19.55
C ARG A 45 -13.33 -1.60 -20.53
N LYS A 46 -13.17 -2.17 -21.74
CA LYS A 46 -14.25 -2.30 -22.72
C LYS A 46 -15.34 -3.28 -22.27
N GLU A 47 -14.96 -4.31 -21.50
CA GLU A 47 -15.88 -5.28 -20.89
C GLU A 47 -16.57 -4.74 -19.63
N GLY A 48 -16.35 -3.47 -19.26
CA GLY A 48 -17.06 -2.81 -18.15
C GLY A 48 -16.46 -3.03 -16.77
N GLU A 49 -15.15 -3.33 -16.67
CA GLU A 49 -14.46 -3.41 -15.37
C GLU A 49 -14.12 -2.03 -14.78
N ASP A 50 -14.19 -1.92 -13.45
CA ASP A 50 -13.96 -0.67 -12.72
C ASP A 50 -12.49 -0.23 -12.76
N ARG A 51 -12.27 0.99 -13.27
CA ARG A 51 -10.96 1.62 -13.45
C ARG A 51 -10.16 1.67 -12.14
N GLN A 52 -10.79 2.14 -11.06
CA GLN A 52 -10.15 2.34 -9.76
C GLN A 52 -9.74 1.01 -9.11
N MET A 53 -10.54 -0.05 -9.30
CA MET A 53 -10.24 -1.38 -8.77
C MET A 53 -9.01 -1.97 -9.47
N MET A 54 -8.91 -1.81 -10.79
CA MET A 54 -7.75 -2.29 -11.55
C MET A 54 -6.47 -1.50 -11.24
N GLU A 55 -6.56 -0.17 -11.09
CA GLU A 55 -5.43 0.67 -10.70
C GLU A 55 -4.89 0.30 -9.30
N ARG A 56 -5.78 0.01 -8.34
CA ARG A 56 -5.38 -0.46 -6.99
C ARG A 56 -4.84 -1.90 -6.99
N ALA A 57 -5.32 -2.78 -7.86
CA ALA A 57 -4.77 -4.12 -8.00
C ALA A 57 -3.35 -4.09 -8.61
N LEU A 58 -3.10 -3.16 -9.54
CA LEU A 58 -1.79 -2.91 -10.15
C LEU A 58 -0.74 -2.43 -9.14
N SER A 59 -1.15 -1.64 -8.14
CA SER A 59 -0.22 -1.12 -7.12
C SER A 59 0.08 -2.12 -5.99
N THR A 60 -0.82 -3.06 -5.71
CA THR A 60 -0.71 -3.97 -4.55
C THR A 60 -0.11 -5.34 -4.88
N ARG A 61 -0.15 -5.78 -6.14
CA ARG A 61 0.27 -7.14 -6.54
C ARG A 61 1.42 -7.13 -7.56
N PRO A 62 2.27 -8.16 -7.57
CA PRO A 62 3.30 -8.30 -8.58
C PRO A 62 2.70 -8.38 -9.98
N LEU A 63 3.41 -7.80 -10.94
CA LEU A 63 2.98 -7.61 -12.32
C LEU A 63 2.42 -8.90 -12.95
N GLU A 64 3.11 -10.02 -12.73
CA GLU A 64 2.76 -11.33 -13.28
C GLU A 64 1.43 -11.88 -12.74
N ALA A 65 1.16 -11.69 -11.45
CA ALA A 65 -0.10 -12.11 -10.85
C ALA A 65 -1.29 -11.32 -11.41
N ASN A 66 -1.09 -10.03 -11.66
CA ASN A 66 -2.10 -9.16 -12.27
C ASN A 66 -2.39 -9.53 -13.73
N VAL A 67 -1.36 -9.87 -14.53
CA VAL A 67 -1.55 -10.39 -15.90
C VAL A 67 -2.37 -11.68 -15.88
N ARG A 68 -2.02 -12.64 -15.01
CA ARG A 68 -2.72 -13.93 -14.90
C ARG A 68 -4.19 -13.75 -14.51
N LEU A 69 -4.48 -12.86 -13.57
CA LEU A 69 -5.85 -12.55 -13.15
C LEU A 69 -6.64 -11.84 -14.25
N GLY A 70 -6.04 -10.86 -14.92
CA GLY A 70 -6.66 -10.15 -16.04
C GLY A 70 -6.99 -11.07 -17.22
N LEU A 71 -6.09 -12.01 -17.56
CA LEU A 71 -6.33 -13.01 -18.60
C LEU A 71 -7.46 -13.98 -18.23
N ARG A 72 -7.51 -14.46 -16.98
CA ARG A 72 -8.62 -15.30 -16.50
C ARG A 72 -9.96 -14.56 -16.56
N LEU A 73 -9.97 -13.29 -16.17
CA LEU A 73 -11.17 -12.47 -16.17
C LEU A 73 -11.66 -12.19 -17.61
N LEU A 74 -10.74 -11.91 -18.54
CA LEU A 74 -11.03 -11.78 -19.96
C LEU A 74 -11.56 -13.10 -20.55
N HIS A 75 -10.97 -14.24 -20.15
CA HIS A 75 -11.44 -15.56 -20.58
C HIS A 75 -12.88 -15.83 -20.14
N TYR A 76 -13.23 -15.51 -18.89
CA TYR A 76 -14.60 -15.67 -18.40
C TYR A 76 -15.60 -14.76 -19.11
N HIS A 77 -15.24 -13.49 -19.39
CA HIS A 77 -16.08 -12.59 -20.19
C HIS A 77 -16.29 -13.09 -21.61
N THR A 78 -15.22 -13.54 -22.27
CA THR A 78 -15.30 -14.09 -23.63
C THR A 78 -16.18 -15.35 -23.66
N MET A 79 -16.04 -16.23 -22.67
CA MET A 79 -16.89 -17.42 -22.54
C MET A 79 -18.35 -17.05 -22.27
N LEU A 80 -18.62 -16.01 -21.47
CA LEU A 80 -19.98 -15.53 -21.23
C LEU A 80 -20.63 -14.96 -22.49
N VAL A 81 -19.88 -14.18 -23.28
CA VAL A 81 -20.34 -13.64 -24.58
C VAL A 81 -20.59 -14.76 -25.59
N ASN A 82 -19.73 -15.78 -25.63
CA ASN A 82 -19.93 -16.94 -26.51
C ASN A 82 -21.16 -17.75 -26.10
N LEU A 83 -21.37 -17.98 -24.80
CA LEU A 83 -22.58 -18.65 -24.29
C LEU A 83 -23.86 -17.85 -24.58
N ASP A 84 -23.80 -16.51 -24.49
CA ASP A 84 -24.93 -15.64 -24.84
C ASP A 84 -25.23 -15.66 -26.35
N ARG A 85 -24.22 -15.83 -27.21
CA ARG A 85 -24.40 -16.05 -28.66
C ARG A 85 -25.04 -17.41 -28.93
N GLU A 86 -24.50 -18.48 -28.34
CA GLU A 86 -25.05 -19.83 -28.46
C GLU A 86 -26.50 -19.90 -27.96
N ALA A 87 -26.84 -19.19 -26.89
CA ALA A 87 -28.20 -19.11 -26.36
C ALA A 87 -29.18 -18.43 -27.32
N ARG A 88 -28.73 -17.48 -28.15
CA ARG A 88 -29.55 -16.79 -29.18
C ARG A 88 -29.82 -17.68 -30.39
N GLU A 89 -28.89 -18.56 -30.74
CA GLU A 89 -29.00 -19.46 -31.90
C GLU A 89 -29.84 -20.72 -31.61
N LEU A 90 -30.14 -21.00 -30.33
CA LEU A 90 -30.88 -22.20 -29.93
C LEU A 90 -32.39 -22.02 -29.95
N ALA A 91 -33.05 -22.82 -30.79
CA ALA A 91 -34.50 -22.95 -30.88
C ALA A 91 -35.17 -23.22 -29.51
N LEU A 92 -36.34 -22.63 -29.29
CA LEU A 92 -36.99 -22.55 -27.96
C LEU A 92 -37.33 -23.91 -27.32
N TRP A 93 -37.40 -24.97 -28.13
CA TRP A 93 -37.85 -26.30 -27.76
C TRP A 93 -36.79 -27.16 -27.05
N ARG A 94 -35.50 -26.77 -27.07
CA ARG A 94 -34.43 -27.50 -26.35
C ARG A 94 -34.29 -27.03 -24.91
N LEU A 95 -35.33 -27.23 -24.10
CA LEU A 95 -35.41 -26.80 -22.69
C LEU A 95 -34.23 -27.34 -21.85
N LEU A 96 -33.88 -28.62 -21.97
CA LEU A 96 -32.75 -29.20 -21.23
C LEU A 96 -31.41 -28.50 -21.53
N ARG A 97 -31.19 -28.16 -22.81
CA ARG A 97 -29.97 -27.49 -23.26
C ARG A 97 -29.93 -26.03 -22.79
N ARG A 98 -31.11 -25.39 -22.67
CA ARG A 98 -31.27 -24.06 -22.08
C ARG A 98 -31.01 -24.04 -20.58
N PHE A 99 -31.48 -25.03 -19.82
CA PHE A 99 -31.15 -25.13 -18.40
C PHE A 99 -29.64 -25.30 -18.17
N ARG A 100 -28.97 -26.12 -19.00
CA ARG A 100 -27.50 -26.28 -18.93
C ARG A 100 -26.77 -24.97 -19.25
N LEU A 101 -27.23 -24.22 -20.24
CA LEU A 101 -26.67 -22.92 -20.61
C LEU A 101 -26.94 -21.85 -19.54
N ALA A 102 -28.14 -21.83 -18.95
CA ALA A 102 -28.47 -20.92 -17.86
C ALA A 102 -27.62 -21.19 -16.61
N MET A 103 -27.39 -22.46 -16.28
CA MET A 103 -26.46 -22.86 -15.21
C MET A 103 -25.03 -22.45 -15.52
N ALA A 104 -24.55 -22.67 -16.75
CA ALA A 104 -23.22 -22.22 -17.16
C ALA A 104 -23.09 -20.68 -17.06
N ARG A 105 -24.11 -19.93 -17.52
CA ARG A 105 -24.17 -18.46 -17.40
C ARG A 105 -24.12 -18.00 -15.95
N ARG A 106 -24.90 -18.65 -15.07
CA ARG A 106 -24.91 -18.38 -13.62
C ARG A 106 -23.55 -18.67 -13.00
N TYR A 107 -22.90 -19.77 -13.38
CA TYR A 107 -21.58 -20.15 -12.89
C TYR A 107 -20.50 -19.13 -13.29
N PHE A 108 -20.45 -18.72 -14.56
CA PHE A 108 -19.47 -17.73 -15.03
C PHE A 108 -19.74 -16.34 -14.45
N ALA A 109 -21.00 -15.92 -14.34
CA ALA A 109 -21.37 -14.68 -13.65
C ALA A 109 -20.96 -14.70 -12.17
N TRP A 110 -21.19 -15.83 -11.47
CA TRP A 110 -20.76 -16.01 -10.08
C TRP A 110 -19.24 -15.98 -9.92
N ARG A 111 -18.51 -16.57 -10.88
CA ARG A 111 -17.04 -16.59 -10.91
C ARG A 111 -16.46 -15.18 -11.10
N ILE A 112 -17.08 -14.36 -11.96
CA ILE A 112 -16.70 -12.96 -12.15
C ILE A 112 -17.00 -12.16 -10.88
N PHE A 113 -18.16 -12.37 -10.27
CA PHE A 113 -18.55 -11.71 -9.03
C PHE A 113 -17.60 -12.03 -7.88
N SER A 114 -17.24 -13.30 -7.69
CA SER A 114 -16.32 -13.71 -6.62
C SER A 114 -14.91 -13.16 -6.83
N LEU A 115 -14.43 -13.09 -8.09
CA LEU A 115 -13.17 -12.44 -8.40
C LEU A 115 -13.21 -10.95 -8.02
N ARG A 116 -14.27 -10.23 -8.43
CA ARG A 116 -14.45 -8.80 -8.07
C ARG A 116 -14.50 -8.60 -6.55
N LEU A 117 -15.21 -9.48 -5.83
CA LEU A 117 -15.31 -9.43 -4.38
C LEU A 117 -13.94 -9.62 -3.72
N LEU A 118 -13.14 -10.56 -4.22
CA LEU A 118 -11.79 -10.83 -3.73
C LEU A 118 -10.84 -9.66 -4.00
N LEU A 119 -10.92 -9.03 -5.18
CA LEU A 119 -10.13 -7.84 -5.47
C LEU A 119 -10.52 -6.69 -4.54
N ARG A 120 -11.82 -6.46 -4.34
CA ARG A 120 -12.34 -5.38 -3.49
C ARG A 120 -12.01 -5.60 -2.01
N SER A 121 -12.08 -6.83 -1.51
CA SER A 121 -11.71 -7.14 -0.13
C SER A 121 -10.21 -6.93 0.12
N THR A 122 -9.35 -7.33 -0.82
CA THR A 122 -7.90 -7.11 -0.65
C THR A 122 -7.52 -5.64 -0.63
N ALA A 123 -8.18 -4.79 -1.44
CA ALA A 123 -7.97 -3.35 -1.40
C ALA A 123 -8.49 -2.72 -0.08
N ALA A 124 -9.66 -3.18 0.40
CA ALA A 124 -10.19 -2.71 1.68
C ALA A 124 -9.30 -3.14 2.87
N ILE A 125 -8.72 -4.34 2.82
CA ILE A 125 -7.79 -4.84 3.84
C ILE A 125 -6.50 -4.00 3.83
N SER A 126 -5.95 -3.69 2.66
CA SER A 126 -4.74 -2.84 2.61
C SER A 126 -4.99 -1.45 3.16
N ASP A 127 -6.13 -0.84 2.83
CA ASP A 127 -6.49 0.48 3.37
C ASP A 127 -6.67 0.41 4.90
N ALA A 128 -7.39 -0.59 5.41
CA ALA A 128 -7.57 -0.80 6.85
C ALA A 128 -6.24 -1.04 7.58
N LEU A 129 -5.32 -1.80 6.98
CA LEU A 129 -3.98 -2.01 7.53
C LEU A 129 -3.22 -0.69 7.63
N VAL A 130 -3.21 0.13 6.59
CA VAL A 130 -2.54 1.45 6.61
C VAL A 130 -3.09 2.33 7.74
N TYR A 131 -4.42 2.41 7.89
CA TYR A 131 -5.02 3.15 8.99
C TYR A 131 -4.68 2.56 10.36
N SER A 132 -4.65 1.24 10.49
CA SER A 132 -4.26 0.57 11.75
C SER A 132 -2.80 0.84 12.13
N PHE A 133 -1.88 0.84 11.15
CA PHE A 133 -0.48 1.19 11.36
C PHE A 133 -0.32 2.66 11.74
N PHE A 134 -1.06 3.54 11.07
CA PHE A 134 -1.07 4.96 11.42
C PHE A 134 -1.52 5.19 12.87
N LEU A 135 -2.63 4.57 13.28
CA LEU A 135 -3.11 4.63 14.67
C LEU A 135 -2.11 4.03 15.66
N ALA A 136 -1.47 2.91 15.32
CA ALA A 136 -0.44 2.29 16.15
C ALA A 136 0.77 3.23 16.32
N ILE A 137 1.23 3.89 15.26
CA ILE A 137 2.34 4.86 15.31
C ILE A 137 1.95 6.10 16.14
N CYS A 138 0.74 6.63 15.95
CA CYS A 138 0.24 7.73 16.78
C CYS A 138 0.17 7.33 18.26
N PHE A 139 -0.25 6.11 18.54
CA PHE A 139 -0.29 5.59 19.90
C PHE A 139 1.10 5.43 20.51
N THR A 140 2.08 4.89 19.77
CA THR A 140 3.46 4.76 20.28
C THR A 140 4.09 6.13 20.50
N LEU A 141 3.87 7.10 19.62
CA LEU A 141 4.29 8.49 19.80
C LEU A 141 3.66 9.12 21.05
N TYR A 142 2.37 8.89 21.27
CA TYR A 142 1.69 9.37 22.48
C TYR A 142 2.28 8.76 23.75
N GLN A 143 2.59 7.46 23.74
CA GLN A 143 3.23 6.81 24.88
C GLN A 143 4.64 7.33 25.12
N MET A 144 5.43 7.55 24.06
CA MET A 144 6.76 8.16 24.18
C MET A 144 6.64 9.58 24.76
N TYR A 145 5.73 10.40 24.25
CA TYR A 145 5.46 11.72 24.80
C TYR A 145 5.08 11.66 26.28
N ARG A 146 4.20 10.72 26.67
CA ARG A 146 3.78 10.54 28.06
C ARG A 146 4.95 10.13 28.96
N VAL A 147 5.78 9.18 28.52
CA VAL A 147 6.95 8.73 29.28
C VAL A 147 7.99 9.85 29.39
N CYS A 148 8.27 10.58 28.30
CA CYS A 148 9.15 11.74 28.31
C CYS A 148 8.62 12.82 29.27
N ARG A 149 7.32 13.12 29.25
CA ARG A 149 6.69 14.09 30.15
C ARG A 149 6.84 13.67 31.62
N ILE A 150 6.62 12.40 31.94
CA ILE A 150 6.84 11.86 33.30
C ILE A 150 8.32 11.90 33.68
N GLY A 151 9.22 11.61 32.73
CA GLY A 151 10.67 11.70 32.94
C GLY A 151 11.12 13.13 33.24
N VAL A 152 10.61 14.12 32.51
CA VAL A 152 10.88 15.55 32.73
C VAL A 152 10.36 15.99 34.09
N THR A 153 9.12 15.68 34.45
CA THR A 153 8.57 16.07 35.76
C THR A 153 9.37 15.43 36.90
N ARG A 154 9.78 14.18 36.75
CA ARG A 154 10.59 13.48 37.77
C ARG A 154 12.02 14.02 37.85
N ALA A 155 12.60 14.46 36.74
CA ALA A 155 13.89 15.14 36.74
C ALA A 155 13.79 16.50 37.41
N GLU A 156 12.73 17.27 37.12
CA GLU A 156 12.45 18.56 37.75
C GLU A 156 12.30 18.44 39.27
N GLU A 157 11.54 17.44 39.74
CA GLU A 157 11.43 17.11 41.18
C GLU A 157 12.80 16.77 41.81
N ARG A 158 13.66 16.04 41.10
CA ARG A 158 15.03 15.75 41.59
C ARG A 158 15.90 17.01 41.67
N TYR A 159 15.83 17.90 40.69
CA TYR A 159 16.58 19.15 40.73
C TYR A 159 16.09 20.07 41.85
N GLN A 160 14.77 20.13 42.08
CA GLN A 160 14.20 20.89 43.19
C GLN A 160 14.67 20.33 44.54
N THR A 161 14.64 19.00 44.74
CA THR A 161 15.10 18.38 45.99
C THR A 161 16.60 18.50 46.20
N LEU A 162 17.43 18.46 45.15
CA LEU A 162 18.88 18.71 45.23
C LEU A 162 19.24 20.18 45.46
N SER A 163 18.39 21.13 45.05
CA SER A 163 18.65 22.55 45.27
C SER A 163 18.58 22.97 46.74
N ILE A 164 17.80 22.24 47.55
CA ILE A 164 17.62 22.49 48.99
C ILE A 164 18.93 22.23 49.77
N PRO A 165 19.59 21.06 49.69
CA PRO A 165 20.85 20.83 50.40
C PRO A 165 21.98 21.72 49.88
N ILE A 166 22.00 22.09 48.58
CA ILE A 166 23.00 23.02 48.06
C ILE A 166 22.91 24.37 48.75
N LYS A 167 21.70 24.96 48.83
CA LYS A 167 21.50 26.24 49.56
C LYS A 167 21.90 26.12 51.03
N GLN A 168 21.49 25.05 51.70
CA GLN A 168 21.85 24.81 53.09
C GLN A 168 23.37 24.68 53.30
N THR A 169 24.09 24.05 52.36
CA THR A 169 25.55 23.96 52.44
C THR A 169 26.23 25.30 52.22
N PHE A 170 25.72 26.15 51.32
CA PHE A 170 26.25 27.50 51.12
C PHE A 170 26.00 28.39 52.34
N ASP A 171 24.79 28.37 52.89
CA ASP A 171 24.44 29.13 54.10
C ASP A 171 25.32 28.71 55.30
N ALA A 172 25.56 27.39 55.45
CA ALA A 172 26.43 26.87 56.51
C ALA A 172 27.90 27.29 56.33
N LEU A 173 28.40 27.34 55.10
CA LEU A 173 29.76 27.80 54.79
C LEU A 173 29.93 29.29 55.04
N GLU A 174 28.92 30.10 54.72
CA GLU A 174 28.92 31.55 54.96
C GLU A 174 28.95 31.85 56.46
N GLN A 175 28.09 31.20 57.25
CA GLN A 175 28.09 31.31 58.71
C GLN A 175 29.42 30.85 59.33
N ALA A 176 30.04 29.80 58.80
CA ALA A 176 31.34 29.34 59.27
C ALA A 176 32.47 30.35 58.95
N GLN A 177 32.40 31.03 57.80
CA GLN A 177 33.34 32.11 57.48
C GLN A 177 33.15 33.33 58.38
N GLU A 178 31.90 33.72 58.67
CA GLU A 178 31.61 34.83 59.57
C GLU A 178 32.13 34.57 60.98
N ARG A 179 31.90 33.37 61.52
CA ARG A 179 32.45 32.95 62.83
C ARG A 179 33.97 33.00 62.84
N ARG A 180 34.65 32.56 61.77
CA ARG A 180 36.11 32.67 61.67
C ARG A 180 36.59 34.13 61.61
N LYS A 181 35.87 35.02 60.94
CA LYS A 181 36.19 36.46 60.90
C LYS A 181 35.98 37.11 62.28
N ALA A 182 34.93 36.74 63.00
CA ALA A 182 34.67 37.22 64.36
C ALA A 182 35.77 36.77 65.33
N LEU A 183 36.10 35.48 65.35
CA LEU A 183 37.19 34.94 66.18
C LEU A 183 38.54 35.61 65.89
N ARG A 184 38.84 35.91 64.62
CA ARG A 184 40.07 36.66 64.27
C ARG A 184 40.08 38.07 64.86
N ARG A 185 38.95 38.76 64.83
CA ARG A 185 38.83 40.12 65.42
C ARG A 185 38.97 40.09 66.94
N GLU A 186 38.41 39.08 67.61
CA GLU A 186 38.56 38.89 69.06
C GLU A 186 40.03 38.64 69.43
N ILE A 187 40.72 37.76 68.70
CA ILE A 187 42.15 37.49 68.92
C ILE A 187 43.01 38.74 68.66
N GLU A 188 42.72 39.51 67.62
CA GLU A 188 43.40 40.78 67.35
C GLU A 188 43.18 41.80 68.49
N GLN A 189 41.96 41.86 69.04
CA GLN A 189 41.64 42.73 70.18
C GLN A 189 42.36 42.29 71.46
N ASP A 190 42.40 41.00 71.76
CA ASP A 190 43.11 40.45 72.92
C ASP A 190 44.62 40.70 72.84
N MET A 191 45.23 40.56 71.65
CA MET A 191 46.64 40.88 71.44
C MET A 191 46.96 42.37 71.62
N LEU A 192 46.02 43.26 71.28
CA LEU A 192 46.19 44.70 71.46
C LEU A 192 46.07 45.12 72.93
N GLN A 193 45.31 44.39 73.76
CA GLN A 193 45.18 44.65 75.19
C GLN A 193 46.33 44.09 76.04
N GLN A 194 47.08 43.12 75.52
CA GLN A 194 48.25 42.53 76.21
C GLN A 194 49.57 43.30 75.98
N ARG A 195 49.58 44.36 75.16
CA ARG A 195 50.74 45.23 74.91
C ARG A 195 50.64 46.53 75.69
#